data_AF-A0AA40JCH3-F1
#
_entry.id   AF-A0AA40JCH3-F1
#
_cell.length_a   1.000
_cell.length_b   1.000
_cell.length_c   1.000
_cell.angle_alpha   90.00
_cell.angle_beta   90.00
_cell.angle_gamma   90.00
#
_symmetry.space_group_name_H-M   'P 1'
#
loop_
_entity.id
_entity.type
_entity.pdbx_description
1 polymer ?
#
loop_
_entity_poly.entity_id
_entity_poly.type
_entity_poly.pdbx_seq_one_letter_code
_entity_poly.pdbx_strand_id
1 'polypeptide(L)'
;MTCEVAVLNRLAVALAADSAVTYTSLTGSAQQRTYATGANKIFQLTKTAPVGAMLYNTADLQEIPWELIIKSFRDEIGDERRDALSEYASALADYIRGHDALFPPAHREKHFRQLAAGAFFRLLNKALSMNAILVQPGPADELQAAMREFVDAESALNRTTPLAQHLTEHEVADAKVRQAGWLAQEISDYLQSPGQHHHLMAIIDARHFADLVIESLYRFYVWHFDDQYSGIVVAGYGDKEYLPSYAEVRYYGFLLDRLIVDNTSHRAINHNVDALIDAFAKKSMVQTFMSGFAPDVFSTVTGLFRVHAGNLLAGLNLAPADAAAAPQRLQQAQNEFSQAWTKQTWDSHYAPLTSVISGLPPSEMAELAETLVMLESLKEKVTQRTQSVGGPVDVAVVTRAEGLVWIKRKHYFRADLNPRYFARQTN
;
A
#
# COMPACT_ATOMS: atom_id res chain seq x y z
N MET A 1 7.53 -5.00 6.02
CA MET A 1 6.67 -4.02 6.73
C MET A 1 7.55 -2.97 7.34
N THR A 2 7.10 -1.73 7.41
CA THR A 2 7.90 -0.55 7.76
C THR A 2 7.05 0.36 8.66
N CYS A 3 7.64 1.41 9.26
CA CYS A 3 6.89 2.43 9.99
C CYS A 3 7.37 3.83 9.62
N GLU A 4 6.50 4.57 8.96
CA GLU A 4 6.67 5.94 8.52
C GLU A 4 5.59 6.80 9.16
N VAL A 5 5.99 7.92 9.74
CA VAL A 5 5.11 8.84 10.47
C VAL A 5 5.33 10.26 9.96
N ALA A 6 4.22 10.96 9.70
CA ALA A 6 4.21 12.39 9.45
C ALA A 6 3.45 13.11 10.58
N VAL A 7 4.03 14.17 11.12
CA VAL A 7 3.40 15.09 12.08
C VAL A 7 3.39 16.48 11.46
N LEU A 8 2.21 17.08 11.31
CA LEU A 8 2.04 18.40 10.69
C LEU A 8 1.38 19.34 11.68
N ASN A 9 1.81 20.61 11.67
CA ASN A 9 1.06 21.72 12.22
C ASN A 9 1.21 22.95 11.31
N ARG A 10 0.78 24.14 11.78
CA ARG A 10 0.85 25.38 10.99
C ARG A 10 2.28 25.82 10.63
N LEU A 11 3.30 25.30 11.31
CA LEU A 11 4.70 25.71 11.16
C LEU A 11 5.49 24.81 10.20
N ALA A 12 5.29 23.49 10.26
CA ALA A 12 6.13 22.54 9.54
C ALA A 12 5.45 21.16 9.37
N VAL A 13 6.09 20.30 8.58
CA VAL A 13 5.89 18.84 8.62
C VAL A 13 7.16 18.15 9.11
N ALA A 14 7.04 17.34 10.16
CA ALA A 14 8.07 16.42 10.62
C ALA A 14 7.82 15.02 10.05
N LEU A 15 8.87 14.40 9.53
CA LEU A 15 8.87 13.09 8.89
C LEU A 15 9.83 12.17 9.65
N ALA A 16 9.38 10.99 10.01
CA ALA A 16 10.22 9.96 10.63
C ALA A 16 9.98 8.59 9.97
N ALA A 17 11.05 7.84 9.73
CA ALA A 17 10.97 6.51 9.14
C ALA A 17 12.02 5.55 9.68
N ASP A 18 11.64 4.29 9.88
CA ASP A 18 12.57 3.23 10.24
C ASP A 18 13.47 2.84 9.06
N SER A 19 14.44 1.95 9.28
CA SER A 19 15.41 1.57 8.24
C SER A 19 15.44 0.08 7.92
N ALA A 20 14.49 -0.69 8.45
CA ALA A 20 14.41 -2.12 8.20
C ALA A 20 13.89 -2.42 6.78
N VAL A 21 14.46 -3.43 6.15
CA VAL A 21 14.04 -4.03 4.89
C VAL A 21 13.83 -5.51 5.12
N THR A 22 12.75 -6.04 4.56
CA THR A 22 12.45 -7.48 4.60
C THR A 22 12.62 -8.05 3.19
N TYR A 23 13.55 -8.97 3.02
CA TYR A 23 13.70 -9.77 1.82
C TYR A 23 12.96 -11.09 2.01
N THR A 24 12.13 -11.48 1.04
CA THR A 24 11.52 -12.80 1.03
C THR A 24 12.13 -13.59 -0.12
N SER A 25 12.80 -14.70 0.21
CA SER A 25 13.30 -15.65 -0.78
C SER A 25 12.57 -16.98 -0.63
N LEU A 26 12.50 -17.73 -1.72
CA LEU A 26 12.06 -19.11 -1.71
C LEU A 26 13.31 -19.99 -1.59
N THR A 27 13.42 -20.76 -0.50
CA THR A 27 14.43 -21.81 -0.32
C THR A 27 13.72 -23.16 -0.28
N GLY A 28 13.72 -23.86 -1.42
CA GLY A 28 12.88 -25.05 -1.61
C GLY A 28 11.40 -24.67 -1.67
N SER A 29 10.54 -25.33 -0.88
CA SER A 29 9.10 -25.04 -0.75
C SER A 29 8.76 -24.06 0.36
N ALA A 30 9.75 -23.58 1.13
CA ALA A 30 9.55 -22.66 2.26
C ALA A 30 9.89 -21.21 1.88
N GLN A 31 9.05 -20.27 2.30
CA GLN A 31 9.38 -18.85 2.29
C GLN A 31 10.33 -18.54 3.45
N GLN A 32 11.53 -18.06 3.13
CA GLN A 32 12.48 -17.55 4.11
C GLN A 32 12.50 -16.03 4.06
N ARG A 33 12.37 -15.40 5.25
CA ARG A 33 12.47 -13.94 5.39
C ARG A 33 13.80 -13.57 6.00
N THR A 34 14.52 -12.67 5.34
CA THR A 34 15.79 -12.09 5.82
C THR A 34 15.60 -10.61 6.04
N TYR A 35 16.16 -10.09 7.14
CA TYR A 35 16.03 -8.69 7.51
C TYR A 35 17.38 -7.99 7.36
N ALA A 36 17.36 -6.79 6.79
CA ALA A 36 18.50 -5.88 6.77
C ALA A 36 18.09 -4.51 7.32
N THR A 37 19.06 -3.74 7.80
CA THR A 37 18.85 -2.37 8.25
C THR A 37 19.71 -1.42 7.44
N GLY A 38 19.26 -0.17 7.30
CA GLY A 38 20.04 0.90 6.68
C GLY A 38 19.44 1.45 5.39
N ALA A 39 18.25 1.00 4.98
CA ALA A 39 17.57 1.59 3.82
C ALA A 39 17.13 3.03 4.09
N ASN A 40 17.32 3.89 3.09
CA ASN A 40 16.78 5.25 3.11
C ASN A 40 15.30 5.19 2.79
N LYS A 41 14.47 5.77 3.66
CA LYS A 41 13.01 5.86 3.47
C LYS A 41 12.50 7.29 3.50
N ILE A 42 13.35 8.25 3.85
CA ILE A 42 13.07 9.68 3.69
C ILE A 42 13.98 10.20 2.59
N PHE A 43 13.43 11.03 1.73
CA PHE A 43 14.14 11.65 0.63
C PHE A 43 13.78 13.13 0.56
N GLN A 44 14.76 13.95 0.25
CA GLN A 44 14.50 15.27 -0.31
C GLN A 44 13.96 15.08 -1.74
N LEU A 45 12.77 15.56 -2.05
CA LEU A 45 12.21 15.36 -3.39
C LEU A 45 12.81 16.35 -4.40
N THR A 46 13.01 17.60 -3.97
CA THR A 46 13.56 18.69 -4.80
C THR A 46 14.68 19.43 -4.05
N LYS A 47 15.62 20.04 -4.77
CA LYS A 47 16.70 20.84 -4.14
C LYS A 47 16.24 22.26 -3.76
N THR A 48 15.21 22.79 -4.43
CA THR A 48 14.82 24.22 -4.36
C THR A 48 13.45 24.49 -3.74
N ALA A 49 12.60 23.48 -3.63
CA ALA A 49 11.28 23.58 -3.04
C ALA A 49 11.22 22.85 -1.69
N PRO A 50 10.39 23.32 -0.74
CA PRO A 50 10.23 22.72 0.58
C PRO A 50 9.39 21.44 0.49
N VAL A 51 9.97 20.39 -0.10
CA VAL A 51 9.28 19.12 -0.37
C VAL A 51 10.16 17.92 -0.05
N GLY A 52 9.67 17.09 0.87
CA GLY A 52 10.20 15.78 1.20
C GLY A 52 9.32 14.65 0.65
N ALA A 53 9.86 13.44 0.66
CA ALA A 53 9.12 12.22 0.36
C ALA A 53 9.46 11.12 1.37
N MET A 54 8.48 10.33 1.78
CA MET A 54 8.70 9.07 2.49
C MET A 54 8.33 7.87 1.63
N LEU A 55 9.03 6.76 1.80
CA LEU A 55 8.83 5.48 1.11
C LEU A 55 8.44 4.40 2.11
N TYR A 56 7.40 3.63 1.79
CA TYR A 56 6.97 2.49 2.59
C TYR A 56 6.58 1.30 1.72
N ASN A 57 6.47 0.13 2.37
CA ASN A 57 6.20 -1.16 1.73
C ASN A 57 7.35 -1.65 0.84
N THR A 58 7.20 -1.70 -0.50
CA THR A 58 8.24 -2.19 -1.41
C THR A 58 9.30 -1.13 -1.70
N ALA A 59 10.58 -1.52 -1.74
CA ALA A 59 11.72 -0.58 -1.87
C ALA A 59 12.14 -0.31 -3.33
N ASP A 60 11.59 -1.05 -4.28
CA ASP A 60 11.80 -0.92 -5.71
C ASP A 60 10.46 -0.90 -6.46
N LEU A 61 10.47 -0.28 -7.64
CA LEU A 61 9.39 -0.35 -8.61
C LEU A 61 9.88 -1.22 -9.77
N GLN A 62 9.41 -2.47 -9.85
CA GLN A 62 9.78 -3.43 -10.90
C GLN A 62 11.32 -3.53 -11.09
N GLU A 63 12.05 -3.92 -10.05
CA GLU A 63 13.52 -4.07 -10.05
C GLU A 63 14.32 -2.75 -10.05
N ILE A 64 13.66 -1.58 -10.14
CA ILE A 64 14.32 -0.27 -10.08
C ILE A 64 14.19 0.33 -8.67
N PRO A 65 15.29 0.54 -7.92
CA PRO A 65 15.23 1.08 -6.56
C PRO A 65 14.66 2.50 -6.50
N TRP A 66 13.78 2.78 -5.54
CA TRP A 66 13.20 4.13 -5.36
C TRP A 66 14.22 5.22 -5.09
N GLU A 67 15.34 4.88 -4.45
CA GLU A 67 16.43 5.84 -4.26
C GLU A 67 17.00 6.34 -5.59
N LEU A 68 17.06 5.47 -6.62
CA LEU A 68 17.49 5.86 -7.95
C LEU A 68 16.42 6.71 -8.64
N ILE A 69 15.16 6.27 -8.60
CA ILE A 69 14.02 6.98 -9.21
C ILE A 69 13.92 8.41 -8.65
N ILE A 70 13.92 8.56 -7.33
CA ILE A 70 13.74 9.86 -6.67
C ILE A 70 14.94 10.80 -6.93
N LYS A 71 16.17 10.27 -6.92
CA LYS A 71 17.35 11.10 -7.23
C LYS A 71 17.38 11.54 -8.68
N SER A 72 17.03 10.64 -9.60
CA SER A 72 16.96 10.93 -11.03
C SER A 72 15.85 11.93 -11.34
N PHE A 73 14.67 11.76 -10.71
CA PHE A 73 13.59 12.76 -10.77
C PHE A 73 14.02 14.13 -10.23
N ARG A 74 14.74 14.16 -9.11
CA ARG A 74 15.24 15.41 -8.51
C ARG A 74 16.20 16.15 -9.44
N ASP A 75 17.00 15.42 -10.20
CA ASP A 75 17.91 16.03 -11.18
C ASP A 75 17.13 16.51 -12.43
N GLU A 76 16.10 15.77 -12.87
CA GLU A 76 15.23 16.16 -13.99
C GLU A 76 14.37 17.39 -13.69
N ILE A 77 13.70 17.44 -12.53
CA ILE A 77 12.85 18.58 -12.14
C ILE A 77 13.68 19.85 -11.89
N GLY A 78 14.96 19.70 -11.54
CA GLY A 78 15.89 20.82 -11.35
C GLY A 78 15.35 21.88 -10.40
N ASP A 79 15.24 23.11 -10.92
CA ASP A 79 14.76 24.27 -10.18
C ASP A 79 13.25 24.54 -10.38
N GLU A 80 12.55 23.68 -11.11
CA GLU A 80 11.12 23.86 -11.36
C GLU A 80 10.32 23.75 -10.06
N ARG A 81 9.45 24.73 -9.87
CA ARG A 81 8.53 24.77 -8.72
C ARG A 81 7.10 24.51 -9.18
N ARG A 82 6.27 24.10 -8.23
CA ARG A 82 4.86 23.79 -8.44
C ARG A 82 4.00 24.58 -7.46
N ASP A 83 2.81 24.97 -7.92
CA ASP A 83 1.94 25.85 -7.14
C ASP A 83 1.33 25.13 -5.94
N ALA A 84 0.96 23.86 -6.12
CA ALA A 84 0.41 22.98 -5.10
C ALA A 84 1.30 21.75 -4.84
N LEU A 85 1.36 21.27 -3.60
CA LEU A 85 2.16 20.08 -3.25
C LEU A 85 1.78 18.85 -4.09
N SER A 86 0.48 18.65 -4.35
CA SER A 86 -0.02 17.52 -5.14
C SER A 86 0.55 17.48 -6.57
N GLU A 87 0.93 18.62 -7.13
CA GLU A 87 1.55 18.68 -8.46
C GLU A 87 2.96 18.07 -8.48
N TYR A 88 3.69 18.06 -7.35
CA TYR A 88 4.95 17.33 -7.26
C TYR A 88 4.73 15.82 -7.28
N ALA A 89 3.67 15.32 -6.65
CA ALA A 89 3.30 13.90 -6.70
C ALA A 89 2.90 13.49 -8.13
N SER A 90 2.09 14.31 -8.82
CA SER A 90 1.76 14.11 -10.23
C SER A 90 3.01 14.17 -11.12
N ALA A 91 3.89 15.14 -10.91
CA ALA A 91 5.14 15.27 -11.68
C ALA A 91 6.05 14.05 -11.53
N LEU A 92 6.14 13.47 -10.33
CA LEU A 92 6.88 12.22 -10.11
C LEU A 92 6.25 11.04 -10.88
N ALA A 93 4.92 10.93 -10.86
CA ALA A 93 4.22 9.89 -11.62
C ALA A 93 4.38 10.06 -13.14
N ASP A 94 4.32 11.30 -13.64
CA ASP A 94 4.51 11.61 -15.05
C ASP A 94 5.96 11.34 -15.49
N TYR A 95 6.93 11.69 -14.66
CA TYR A 95 8.34 11.36 -14.86
C TYR A 95 8.53 9.85 -15.01
N ILE A 96 8.04 9.06 -14.05
CA ILE A 96 8.14 7.59 -14.11
C ILE A 96 7.51 7.06 -15.40
N ARG A 97 6.29 7.53 -15.74
CA ARG A 97 5.56 7.09 -16.93
C ARG A 97 6.34 7.34 -18.23
N GLY A 98 7.03 8.47 -18.33
CA GLY A 98 7.78 8.86 -19.52
C GLY A 98 9.22 8.37 -19.57
N HIS A 99 9.74 7.73 -18.53
CA HIS A 99 11.18 7.48 -18.43
C HIS A 99 11.61 6.09 -18.93
N ASP A 100 11.74 5.96 -20.25
CA ASP A 100 12.12 4.71 -20.92
C ASP A 100 13.52 4.19 -20.58
N ALA A 101 14.43 5.05 -20.08
CA ALA A 101 15.76 4.62 -19.65
C ALA A 101 15.71 3.79 -18.36
N LEU A 102 14.87 4.19 -17.39
CA LEU A 102 14.64 3.41 -16.17
C LEU A 102 13.67 2.26 -16.40
N PHE A 103 12.67 2.45 -17.26
CA PHE A 103 11.63 1.46 -17.54
C PHE A 103 11.52 1.19 -19.05
N PRO A 104 12.49 0.50 -19.69
CA PRO A 104 12.41 0.20 -21.12
C PRO A 104 11.18 -0.66 -21.46
N PRO A 105 10.58 -0.53 -22.66
CA PRO A 105 9.42 -1.34 -23.06
C PRO A 105 9.62 -2.86 -22.89
N ALA A 106 10.82 -3.38 -23.20
CA ALA A 106 11.14 -4.81 -23.02
C ALA A 106 11.14 -5.23 -21.54
N HIS A 107 11.54 -4.33 -20.64
CA HIS A 107 11.51 -4.57 -19.19
C HIS A 107 10.08 -4.50 -18.64
N ARG A 108 9.26 -3.56 -19.11
CA ARG A 108 7.82 -3.49 -18.81
C ARG A 108 7.10 -4.76 -19.28
N GLU A 109 7.41 -5.22 -20.49
CA GLU A 109 6.84 -6.46 -21.05
C GLU A 109 7.24 -7.70 -20.25
N LYS A 110 8.52 -7.83 -19.86
CA LYS A 110 8.98 -8.91 -18.96
C LYS A 110 8.14 -8.95 -17.68
N HIS A 111 7.93 -7.81 -17.02
CA HIS A 111 7.16 -7.75 -15.78
C HIS A 111 5.68 -8.02 -16.00
N PHE A 112 5.09 -7.50 -17.08
CA PHE A 112 3.71 -7.84 -17.46
C PHE A 112 3.53 -9.34 -17.61
N ARG A 113 4.45 -10.02 -18.31
CA ARG A 113 4.41 -11.46 -18.51
C ARG A 113 4.48 -12.23 -17.19
N GLN A 114 5.36 -11.82 -16.27
CA GLN A 114 5.43 -12.42 -14.94
C GLN A 114 4.12 -12.25 -14.15
N LEU A 115 3.53 -11.05 -14.19
CA LEU A 115 2.24 -10.76 -13.54
C LEU A 115 1.10 -11.57 -14.16
N ALA A 116 1.06 -11.67 -15.48
CA ALA A 116 0.05 -12.44 -16.21
C ALA A 116 0.15 -13.95 -15.93
N ALA A 117 1.35 -14.52 -15.86
CA ALA A 117 1.56 -15.90 -15.43
C ALA A 117 1.09 -16.13 -13.97
N GLY A 118 1.41 -15.20 -13.06
CA GLY A 118 0.91 -15.25 -11.68
C GLY A 118 -0.62 -15.08 -11.59
N ALA A 119 -1.21 -14.27 -12.45
CA ALA A 119 -2.66 -14.09 -12.56
C ALA A 119 -3.37 -15.35 -13.07
N PHE A 120 -2.77 -16.05 -14.05
CA PHE A 120 -3.22 -17.38 -14.47
C PHE A 120 -3.29 -18.36 -13.30
N PHE A 121 -2.20 -18.51 -12.53
CA PHE A 121 -2.18 -19.44 -11.40
C PHE A 121 -3.20 -19.06 -10.31
N ARG A 122 -3.41 -17.77 -10.05
CA ARG A 122 -4.43 -17.32 -9.10
C ARG A 122 -5.84 -17.67 -9.54
N LEU A 123 -6.18 -17.44 -10.81
CA LEU A 123 -7.50 -17.80 -11.34
C LEU A 123 -7.69 -19.31 -11.43
N LEU A 124 -6.66 -20.07 -11.81
CA LEU A 124 -6.69 -21.53 -11.79
C LEU A 124 -6.93 -22.05 -10.36
N ASN A 125 -6.17 -21.57 -9.37
CA ASN A 125 -6.34 -21.97 -7.98
C ASN A 125 -7.73 -21.59 -7.44
N LYS A 126 -8.26 -20.41 -7.83
CA LYS A 126 -9.63 -20.02 -7.51
C LYS A 126 -10.63 -21.03 -8.08
N ALA A 127 -10.51 -21.40 -9.36
CA ALA A 127 -11.36 -22.40 -10.00
C ALA A 127 -11.35 -23.74 -9.26
N LEU A 128 -10.16 -24.23 -8.92
CA LEU A 128 -9.96 -25.49 -8.18
C LEU A 128 -10.55 -25.43 -6.76
N SER A 129 -10.45 -24.29 -6.08
CA SER A 129 -10.99 -24.12 -4.73
C SER A 129 -12.52 -24.02 -4.71
N MET A 130 -13.13 -23.49 -5.76
CA MET A 130 -14.58 -23.33 -5.88
C MET A 130 -15.24 -24.60 -6.43
N ASN A 131 -14.52 -25.40 -7.22
CA ASN A 131 -15.04 -26.58 -7.90
C ASN A 131 -14.14 -27.79 -7.64
N ALA A 132 -14.42 -28.54 -6.57
CA ALA A 132 -13.61 -29.68 -6.15
C ALA A 132 -13.45 -30.77 -7.24
N ILE A 133 -14.41 -30.88 -8.17
CA ILE A 133 -14.34 -31.83 -9.29
C ILE A 133 -13.13 -31.56 -10.21
N LEU A 134 -12.67 -30.31 -10.32
CA LEU A 134 -11.54 -29.94 -11.18
C LEU A 134 -10.17 -30.38 -10.64
N VAL A 135 -10.08 -30.76 -9.36
CA VAL A 135 -8.81 -31.07 -8.67
C VAL A 135 -8.20 -32.38 -9.16
N GLN A 136 -9.03 -33.35 -9.57
CA GLN A 136 -8.60 -34.68 -9.96
C GLN A 136 -9.15 -35.05 -11.35
N PRO A 137 -8.54 -36.04 -12.04
CA PRO A 137 -9.10 -36.57 -13.27
C PRO A 137 -10.52 -37.13 -13.06
N GLY A 138 -11.39 -36.90 -14.03
CA GLY A 138 -12.80 -37.30 -13.99
C GLY A 138 -13.43 -37.30 -15.40
N PRO A 139 -14.76 -37.47 -15.50
CA PRO A 139 -15.46 -37.43 -16.77
C PRO A 139 -15.24 -36.08 -17.48
N ALA A 140 -14.76 -36.11 -18.72
CA ALA A 140 -14.37 -34.90 -19.46
C ALA A 140 -15.53 -33.90 -19.59
N ASP A 141 -16.76 -34.39 -19.82
CA ASP A 141 -17.94 -33.53 -19.96
C ASP A 141 -18.28 -32.78 -18.67
N GLU A 142 -18.15 -33.43 -17.51
CA GLU A 142 -18.40 -32.81 -16.20
C GLU A 142 -17.32 -31.76 -15.87
N LEU A 143 -16.05 -32.08 -16.17
CA LEU A 143 -14.94 -31.14 -16.01
C LEU A 143 -15.07 -29.92 -16.93
N GLN A 144 -15.44 -30.14 -18.20
CA GLN A 144 -15.69 -29.07 -19.17
C GLN A 144 -16.86 -28.19 -18.76
N ALA A 145 -17.95 -28.76 -18.26
CA ALA A 145 -19.09 -28.00 -17.76
C ALA A 145 -18.68 -27.11 -16.57
N ALA A 146 -17.98 -27.67 -15.57
CA ALA A 146 -17.53 -26.93 -14.39
C ALA A 146 -16.52 -25.82 -14.75
N MET A 147 -15.57 -26.09 -15.65
CA MET A 147 -14.61 -25.07 -16.09
C MET A 147 -15.30 -23.96 -16.89
N ARG A 148 -16.25 -24.32 -17.76
CA ARG A 148 -17.01 -23.33 -18.53
C ARG A 148 -17.85 -22.43 -17.62
N GLU A 149 -18.54 -23.00 -16.64
CA GLU A 149 -19.30 -22.24 -15.65
C GLU A 149 -18.40 -21.24 -14.89
N PHE A 150 -17.21 -21.67 -14.47
CA PHE A 150 -16.23 -20.78 -13.85
C PHE A 150 -15.78 -19.66 -14.78
N VAL A 151 -15.38 -19.98 -16.02
CA VAL A 151 -14.93 -18.98 -17.00
C VAL A 151 -16.04 -17.99 -17.34
N ASP A 152 -17.28 -18.44 -17.48
CA ASP A 152 -18.44 -17.59 -17.75
C ASP A 152 -18.75 -16.66 -16.57
N ALA A 153 -18.66 -17.16 -15.34
CA ALA A 153 -18.84 -16.37 -14.12
C ALA A 153 -17.75 -15.29 -13.96
N GLU A 154 -16.48 -15.63 -14.15
CA GLU A 154 -15.37 -14.66 -14.09
C GLU A 154 -15.43 -13.65 -15.24
N SER A 155 -15.84 -14.09 -16.44
CA SER A 155 -16.06 -13.19 -17.59
C SER A 155 -17.24 -12.23 -17.35
N ALA A 156 -18.31 -12.68 -16.70
CA ALA A 156 -19.40 -11.82 -16.27
C ALA A 156 -18.93 -10.81 -15.21
N LEU A 157 -18.17 -11.27 -14.23
CA LEU A 157 -17.61 -10.42 -13.18
C LEU A 157 -16.70 -9.33 -13.77
N ASN A 158 -15.82 -9.69 -14.70
CA ASN A 158 -15.01 -8.75 -15.47
C ASN A 158 -15.90 -7.70 -16.16
N ARG A 159 -16.89 -8.11 -16.96
CA ARG A 159 -17.78 -7.18 -17.67
C ARG A 159 -18.52 -6.21 -16.76
N THR A 160 -18.87 -6.63 -15.54
CA THR A 160 -19.58 -5.77 -14.57
C THR A 160 -18.65 -4.91 -13.71
N THR A 161 -17.35 -5.20 -13.70
CA THR A 161 -16.39 -4.48 -12.87
C THR A 161 -15.79 -3.32 -13.66
N PRO A 162 -16.00 -2.06 -13.24
CA PRO A 162 -15.43 -0.92 -13.93
C PRO A 162 -13.90 -0.93 -13.81
N LEU A 163 -13.23 -0.46 -14.86
CA LEU A 163 -11.81 -0.13 -14.79
C LEU A 163 -11.57 1.02 -13.80
N ALA A 164 -10.40 1.05 -13.18
CA ALA A 164 -9.97 2.21 -12.41
C ALA A 164 -9.95 3.46 -13.29
N GLN A 165 -10.15 4.64 -12.70
CA GLN A 165 -10.29 5.91 -13.44
C GLN A 165 -9.11 6.23 -14.37
N HIS A 166 -7.93 5.68 -14.09
CA HIS A 166 -6.71 5.88 -14.86
C HIS A 166 -6.47 4.77 -15.90
N LEU A 167 -7.41 3.85 -16.14
CA LEU A 167 -7.32 2.78 -17.12
C LEU A 167 -8.44 2.89 -18.16
N THR A 168 -8.18 2.39 -19.36
CA THR A 168 -9.10 2.45 -20.50
C THR A 168 -9.34 1.08 -21.12
N GLU A 169 -10.52 0.87 -21.70
CA GLU A 169 -10.84 -0.36 -22.42
C GLU A 169 -9.91 -0.58 -23.63
N HIS A 170 -9.37 0.51 -24.20
CA HIS A 170 -8.38 0.43 -25.27
C HIS A 170 -7.08 -0.24 -24.82
N GLU A 171 -6.57 0.10 -23.63
CA GLU A 171 -5.36 -0.52 -23.06
C GLU A 171 -5.57 -2.02 -22.79
N VAL A 172 -6.75 -2.41 -22.32
CA VAL A 172 -7.10 -3.84 -22.12
C VAL A 172 -7.13 -4.58 -23.46
N ALA A 173 -7.76 -3.98 -24.47
CA ALA A 173 -7.84 -4.56 -25.81
C ALA A 173 -6.45 -4.70 -26.46
N ASP A 174 -5.60 -3.68 -26.36
CA ASP A 174 -4.22 -3.72 -26.86
C ASP A 174 -3.40 -4.81 -26.16
N ALA A 175 -3.52 -4.91 -24.83
CA ALA A 175 -2.83 -5.94 -24.06
C ALA A 175 -3.23 -7.36 -24.49
N LYS A 176 -4.53 -7.60 -24.73
CA LYS A 176 -5.02 -8.89 -25.26
C LYS A 176 -4.45 -9.19 -26.64
N VAL A 177 -4.45 -8.22 -27.55
CA VAL A 177 -3.89 -8.38 -28.90
C VAL A 177 -2.41 -8.75 -28.83
N ARG A 178 -1.64 -8.05 -27.99
CA ARG A 178 -0.18 -8.22 -27.90
C ARG A 178 0.25 -9.47 -27.13
N GLN A 179 -0.47 -9.84 -26.07
CA GLN A 179 0.03 -10.79 -25.06
C GLN A 179 -0.79 -12.07 -24.91
N ALA A 180 -2.06 -12.12 -25.33
CA ALA A 180 -2.89 -13.31 -25.14
C ALA A 180 -2.37 -14.52 -25.93
N GLY A 181 -1.73 -14.31 -27.09
CA GLY A 181 -1.10 -15.39 -27.86
C GLY A 181 0.06 -16.04 -27.12
N TRP A 182 0.95 -15.22 -26.55
CA TRP A 182 2.05 -15.70 -25.73
C TRP A 182 1.53 -16.42 -24.47
N LEU A 183 0.59 -15.81 -23.75
CA LEU A 183 0.07 -16.39 -22.52
C LEU A 183 -0.68 -17.70 -22.77
N ALA A 184 -1.43 -17.81 -23.87
CA ALA A 184 -2.09 -19.05 -24.26
C ALA A 184 -1.08 -20.18 -24.53
N GLN A 185 0.07 -19.86 -25.12
CA GLN A 185 1.14 -20.83 -25.31
C GLN A 185 1.72 -21.29 -23.97
N GLU A 186 2.04 -20.37 -23.06
CA GLU A 186 2.55 -20.71 -21.72
C GLU A 186 1.56 -21.57 -20.91
N ILE A 187 0.27 -21.23 -20.98
CA ILE A 187 -0.80 -22.04 -20.36
C ILE A 187 -0.83 -23.44 -20.97
N SER A 188 -0.75 -23.55 -22.29
CA SER A 188 -0.74 -24.84 -22.99
C SER A 188 0.47 -25.68 -22.60
N ASP A 189 1.67 -25.10 -22.59
CA ASP A 189 2.92 -25.77 -22.24
C ASP A 189 2.91 -26.25 -20.78
N TYR A 190 2.38 -25.44 -19.87
CA TYR A 190 2.18 -25.81 -18.48
C TYR A 190 1.24 -27.02 -18.32
N LEU A 191 0.08 -27.00 -18.99
CA LEU A 191 -0.90 -28.08 -18.92
C LEU A 191 -0.45 -29.36 -19.65
N GLN A 192 0.36 -29.23 -20.70
CA GLN A 192 0.96 -30.37 -21.39
C GLN A 192 2.02 -31.08 -20.55
N SER A 193 2.73 -30.34 -19.71
CA SER A 193 3.77 -30.90 -18.84
C SER A 193 3.18 -31.93 -17.87
N PRO A 194 3.75 -33.15 -17.75
CA PRO A 194 3.27 -34.15 -16.79
C PRO A 194 3.29 -33.58 -15.36
N GLY A 195 2.11 -33.51 -14.73
CA GLY A 195 1.96 -32.89 -13.42
C GLY A 195 0.53 -32.86 -12.92
N GLN A 196 0.32 -32.14 -11.80
CA GLN A 196 -0.95 -32.11 -11.06
C GLN A 196 -2.14 -31.63 -11.90
N HIS A 197 -1.93 -30.79 -12.92
CA HIS A 197 -2.99 -30.17 -13.71
C HIS A 197 -3.08 -30.70 -15.16
N HIS A 198 -2.37 -31.78 -15.48
CA HIS A 198 -2.31 -32.30 -16.85
C HIS A 198 -3.69 -32.71 -17.40
N HIS A 199 -4.57 -33.24 -16.55
CA HIS A 199 -5.93 -33.62 -16.94
C HIS A 199 -6.80 -32.45 -17.40
N LEU A 200 -6.40 -31.21 -17.10
CA LEU A 200 -7.12 -30.00 -17.53
C LEU A 200 -6.72 -29.52 -18.93
N MET A 201 -5.70 -30.12 -19.55
CA MET A 201 -5.23 -29.74 -20.90
C MET A 201 -6.34 -29.81 -21.96
N ALA A 202 -7.20 -30.84 -21.90
CA ALA A 202 -8.33 -31.00 -22.83
C ALA A 202 -9.59 -30.24 -22.40
N ILE A 203 -9.53 -29.55 -21.25
CA ILE A 203 -10.68 -28.90 -20.60
C ILE A 203 -10.58 -27.37 -20.74
N ILE A 204 -9.38 -26.81 -20.58
CA ILE A 204 -9.13 -25.38 -20.64
C ILE A 204 -8.84 -24.96 -22.09
N ASP A 205 -9.68 -24.08 -22.65
CA ASP A 205 -9.32 -23.32 -23.84
C ASP A 205 -8.28 -22.26 -23.45
N ALA A 206 -7.01 -22.54 -23.75
CA ALA A 206 -5.90 -21.68 -23.35
C ALA A 206 -6.00 -20.26 -23.91
N ARG A 207 -6.59 -20.07 -25.11
CA ARG A 207 -6.72 -18.73 -25.68
C ARG A 207 -7.80 -17.92 -24.96
N HIS A 208 -8.96 -18.52 -24.76
CA HIS A 208 -10.04 -17.86 -24.04
C HIS A 208 -9.64 -17.58 -22.58
N PHE A 209 -8.95 -18.52 -21.92
CA PHE A 209 -8.46 -18.31 -20.56
C PHE A 209 -7.40 -17.21 -20.49
N ALA A 210 -6.50 -17.11 -21.47
CA ALA A 210 -5.53 -16.02 -21.55
C ALA A 210 -6.20 -14.64 -21.67
N ASP A 211 -7.24 -14.53 -22.51
CA ASP A 211 -8.03 -13.29 -22.63
C ASP A 211 -8.75 -12.94 -21.31
N LEU A 212 -9.30 -13.94 -20.59
CA LEU A 212 -9.88 -13.77 -19.26
C LEU A 212 -8.85 -13.27 -18.24
N VAL A 213 -7.66 -13.87 -18.23
CA VAL A 213 -6.56 -13.51 -17.31
C VAL A 213 -6.11 -12.08 -17.53
N ILE A 214 -5.89 -11.67 -18.78
CA ILE A 214 -5.45 -10.30 -19.10
C ILE A 214 -6.53 -9.30 -18.69
N GLU A 215 -7.81 -9.56 -18.97
CA GLU A 215 -8.88 -8.65 -18.53
C GLU A 215 -8.96 -8.55 -17.00
N SER A 216 -8.87 -9.70 -16.32
CA SER A 216 -8.84 -9.75 -14.86
C SER A 216 -7.66 -8.95 -14.28
N LEU A 217 -6.48 -9.01 -14.93
CA LEU A 217 -5.30 -8.26 -14.51
C LEU A 217 -5.54 -6.75 -14.43
N TYR A 218 -6.25 -6.18 -15.41
CA TYR A 218 -6.56 -4.75 -15.43
C TYR A 218 -7.72 -4.38 -14.50
N ARG A 219 -8.77 -5.20 -14.43
CA ARG A 219 -9.95 -4.91 -13.60
C ARG A 219 -9.72 -5.16 -12.11
N PHE A 220 -8.86 -6.12 -11.78
CA PHE A 220 -8.56 -6.55 -10.42
C PHE A 220 -7.07 -6.44 -10.10
N TYR A 221 -6.41 -5.39 -10.59
CA TYR A 221 -4.96 -5.20 -10.39
C TYR A 221 -4.59 -5.29 -8.90
N VAL A 222 -5.32 -4.66 -7.97
CA VAL A 222 -5.03 -4.76 -6.52
C VAL A 222 -4.93 -6.22 -6.05
N TRP A 223 -5.84 -7.09 -6.50
CA TRP A 223 -5.82 -8.52 -6.17
C TRP A 223 -4.64 -9.26 -6.82
N HIS A 224 -4.31 -8.92 -8.06
CA HIS A 224 -3.20 -9.56 -8.78
C HIS A 224 -1.82 -9.04 -8.36
N PHE A 225 -1.72 -7.83 -7.85
CA PHE A 225 -0.49 -7.33 -7.26
C PHE A 225 -0.32 -7.82 -5.82
N ASP A 226 -1.34 -8.37 -5.15
CA ASP A 226 -1.24 -9.04 -3.84
C ASP A 226 -0.56 -8.15 -2.77
N ASP A 227 -1.07 -6.92 -2.63
CA ASP A 227 -0.51 -5.86 -1.77
C ASP A 227 0.96 -5.48 -2.07
N GLN A 228 1.52 -5.91 -3.21
CA GLN A 228 2.81 -5.45 -3.71
C GLN A 228 2.62 -4.07 -4.36
N TYR A 229 2.95 -3.04 -3.60
CA TYR A 229 3.02 -1.67 -4.07
C TYR A 229 4.11 -0.92 -3.31
N SER A 230 4.60 0.16 -3.89
CA SER A 230 5.41 1.14 -3.19
C SER A 230 4.55 2.31 -2.79
N GLY A 231 4.52 2.63 -1.51
CA GLY A 231 3.84 3.80 -1.00
C GLY A 231 4.79 4.99 -0.94
N ILE A 232 4.44 6.08 -1.59
CA ILE A 232 5.19 7.35 -1.55
C ILE A 232 4.33 8.42 -0.91
N VAL A 233 4.87 9.08 0.11
CA VAL A 233 4.23 10.21 0.79
C VAL A 233 5.01 11.46 0.45
N VAL A 234 4.50 12.28 -0.45
CA VAL A 234 5.07 13.60 -0.77
C VAL A 234 4.54 14.59 0.27
N ALA A 235 5.41 15.26 1.01
CA ALA A 235 5.04 16.13 2.13
C ALA A 235 5.83 17.43 2.11
N GLY A 236 5.16 18.55 2.41
CA GLY A 236 5.79 19.87 2.37
C GLY A 236 4.82 20.97 1.95
N TYR A 237 5.27 21.85 1.05
CA TYR A 237 4.49 22.99 0.57
C TYR A 237 4.63 23.13 -0.95
N GLY A 238 3.52 23.45 -1.63
CA GLY A 238 3.57 24.14 -2.93
C GLY A 238 3.87 25.63 -2.78
N ASP A 239 4.21 26.31 -3.87
CA ASP A 239 4.60 27.72 -3.87
C ASP A 239 3.47 28.66 -3.42
N LYS A 240 2.22 28.30 -3.74
CA LYS A 240 1.02 29.05 -3.34
C LYS A 240 0.41 28.52 -2.03
N GLU A 241 1.00 27.50 -1.42
CA GLU A 241 0.56 26.93 -0.15
C GLU A 241 1.39 27.48 1.01
N TYR A 242 0.74 28.20 1.93
CA TYR A 242 1.39 28.76 3.12
C TYR A 242 1.40 27.80 4.31
N LEU A 243 0.56 26.76 4.27
CA LEU A 243 0.42 25.75 5.30
C LEU A 243 0.79 24.38 4.70
N PRO A 244 1.39 23.47 5.49
CA PRO A 244 1.89 22.22 4.95
C PRO A 244 0.76 21.23 4.65
N SER A 245 1.05 20.33 3.72
CA SER A 245 0.20 19.21 3.36
C SER A 245 1.04 17.96 3.10
N TYR A 246 0.36 16.83 2.87
CA TYR A 246 0.97 15.65 2.27
C TYR A 246 0.01 15.00 1.26
N ALA A 247 0.58 14.33 0.26
CA ALA A 247 -0.09 13.47 -0.71
C ALA A 247 0.50 12.06 -0.63
N GLU A 248 -0.35 11.06 -0.38
CA GLU A 248 0.00 9.65 -0.36
C GLU A 248 -0.41 9.00 -1.68
N VAL A 249 0.56 8.42 -2.38
CA VAL A 249 0.38 7.75 -3.68
C VAL A 249 0.94 6.34 -3.60
N ARG A 250 0.18 5.37 -4.13
CA ARG A 250 0.62 3.97 -4.26
C ARG A 250 1.00 3.68 -5.70
N TYR A 251 2.18 3.13 -5.90
CA TYR A 251 2.70 2.72 -7.19
C TYR A 251 2.77 1.19 -7.25
N TYR A 252 2.03 0.58 -8.16
CA TYR A 252 2.04 -0.87 -8.36
C TYR A 252 3.08 -1.27 -9.43
N GLY A 253 3.32 -0.41 -10.41
CA GLY A 253 4.23 -0.66 -11.54
C GLY A 253 3.53 -0.50 -12.87
N PHE A 254 4.13 -1.02 -13.93
CA PHE A 254 3.57 -0.95 -15.28
C PHE A 254 2.75 -2.19 -15.63
N LEU A 255 1.59 -1.98 -16.27
CA LEU A 255 0.93 -2.94 -17.15
C LEU A 255 1.19 -2.51 -18.60
N LEU A 256 2.18 -3.13 -19.24
CA LEU A 256 2.72 -2.70 -20.53
C LEU A 256 3.10 -1.22 -20.49
N ASP A 257 2.43 -0.38 -21.26
CA ASP A 257 2.76 1.04 -21.39
C ASP A 257 2.12 1.91 -20.28
N ARG A 258 1.25 1.32 -19.46
CA ARG A 258 0.48 2.06 -18.46
C ARG A 258 1.04 1.88 -17.05
N LEU A 259 1.52 2.97 -16.45
CA LEU A 259 1.88 3.03 -15.03
C LEU A 259 0.59 3.03 -14.18
N ILE A 260 0.47 2.06 -13.28
CA ILE A 260 -0.65 1.90 -12.34
C ILE A 260 -0.33 2.64 -11.04
N VAL A 261 -1.13 3.67 -10.74
CA VAL A 261 -1.00 4.52 -9.55
C VAL A 261 -2.35 4.84 -8.92
N ASP A 262 -2.40 4.79 -7.59
CA ASP A 262 -3.58 5.17 -6.81
C ASP A 262 -3.25 6.33 -5.86
N ASN A 263 -3.97 7.44 -6.03
CA ASN A 263 -3.98 8.53 -5.07
C ASN A 263 -4.79 8.09 -3.84
N THR A 264 -4.11 7.85 -2.73
CA THR A 264 -4.70 7.24 -1.54
C THR A 264 -5.28 8.30 -0.60
N SER A 265 -4.50 9.33 -0.30
CA SER A 265 -4.94 10.41 0.57
C SER A 265 -4.22 11.71 0.28
N HIS A 266 -4.91 12.83 0.51
CA HIS A 266 -4.30 14.15 0.54
C HIS A 266 -4.85 14.90 1.75
N ARG A 267 -3.97 15.31 2.67
CA ARG A 267 -4.37 16.03 3.88
C ARG A 267 -3.52 17.27 4.05
N ALA A 268 -4.16 18.35 4.45
CA ALA A 268 -3.56 19.67 4.55
C ALA A 268 -3.96 20.37 5.83
N ILE A 269 -3.00 21.06 6.43
CA ILE A 269 -3.25 22.03 7.50
C ILE A 269 -3.98 23.22 6.88
N ASN A 270 -5.05 23.67 7.53
CA ASN A 270 -5.87 24.78 7.04
C ASN A 270 -6.47 25.56 8.22
N HIS A 271 -7.46 26.42 7.99
CA HIS A 271 -8.07 27.22 9.07
C HIS A 271 -8.95 26.42 10.04
N ASN A 272 -9.31 25.19 9.68
CA ASN A 272 -10.13 24.27 10.48
C ASN A 272 -9.37 23.02 10.94
N VAL A 273 -8.10 22.87 10.53
CA VAL A 273 -7.25 21.71 10.84
C VAL A 273 -5.88 22.26 11.23
N ASP A 274 -5.60 22.27 12.54
CA ASP A 274 -4.37 22.87 13.08
C ASP A 274 -3.22 21.89 13.24
N ALA A 275 -3.52 20.58 13.31
CA ALA A 275 -2.53 19.52 13.48
C ALA A 275 -2.98 18.22 12.81
N LEU A 276 -2.02 17.45 12.30
CA LEU A 276 -2.22 16.09 11.78
C LEU A 276 -1.10 15.17 12.28
N ILE A 277 -1.45 13.92 12.56
CA ILE A 277 -0.49 12.83 12.75
C ILE A 277 -0.97 11.66 11.91
N ASP A 278 -0.12 11.14 11.04
CA ASP A 278 -0.46 9.99 10.21
C ASP A 278 0.70 9.00 10.14
N ALA A 279 0.35 7.71 10.21
CA ALA A 279 1.24 6.60 9.92
C ALA A 279 0.81 5.89 8.65
N PHE A 280 1.77 5.39 7.86
CA PHE A 280 1.49 4.93 6.49
C PHE A 280 1.50 3.40 6.33
N ALA A 281 2.54 2.71 6.81
CA ALA A 281 2.58 1.25 6.83
C ALA A 281 1.99 0.66 8.13
N LYS A 282 2.82 0.28 9.11
CA LYS A 282 2.31 -0.19 10.41
C LYS A 282 1.77 0.98 11.23
N LYS A 283 0.44 1.04 11.35
CA LYS A 283 -0.27 2.12 12.06
C LYS A 283 -0.62 1.79 13.51
N SER A 284 -0.35 0.56 13.97
CA SER A 284 -1.00 0.02 15.17
C SER A 284 -0.67 0.80 16.44
N MET A 285 0.60 1.12 16.70
CA MET A 285 1.01 1.87 17.89
C MET A 285 0.70 3.34 17.79
N VAL A 286 0.84 3.92 16.59
CA VAL A 286 0.49 5.32 16.36
C VAL A 286 -1.00 5.53 16.58
N GLN A 287 -1.84 4.66 16.02
CA GLN A 287 -3.28 4.66 16.28
C GLN A 287 -3.59 4.45 17.75
N THR A 288 -2.95 3.50 18.41
CA THR A 288 -3.17 3.24 19.85
C THR A 288 -2.82 4.45 20.71
N PHE A 289 -1.71 5.12 20.40
CA PHE A 289 -1.28 6.34 21.08
C PHE A 289 -2.29 7.47 20.88
N MET A 290 -2.82 7.60 19.66
CA MET A 290 -3.79 8.64 19.29
C MET A 290 -5.19 8.39 19.87
N SER A 291 -5.69 7.15 19.82
CA SER A 291 -7.05 6.79 20.26
C SER A 291 -7.14 6.44 21.74
N GLY A 292 -6.02 6.12 22.38
CA GLY A 292 -5.95 5.57 23.74
C GLY A 292 -6.22 4.07 23.83
N PHE A 293 -6.54 3.39 22.73
CA PHE A 293 -6.80 1.94 22.70
C PHE A 293 -6.36 1.29 21.39
N ALA A 294 -5.90 0.05 21.45
CA ALA A 294 -5.44 -0.66 20.27
C ALA A 294 -6.61 -1.22 19.42
N PRO A 295 -6.45 -1.38 18.08
CA PRO A 295 -7.53 -1.88 17.22
C PRO A 295 -8.11 -3.24 17.62
N ASP A 296 -7.28 -4.12 18.19
CA ASP A 296 -7.68 -5.42 18.76
C ASP A 296 -8.53 -5.27 20.03
N VAL A 297 -8.29 -4.23 20.84
CA VAL A 297 -9.18 -3.90 21.96
C VAL A 297 -10.55 -3.50 21.44
N PHE A 298 -10.62 -2.66 20.41
CA PHE A 298 -11.88 -2.26 19.80
C PHE A 298 -12.67 -3.46 19.25
N SER A 299 -12.01 -4.34 18.49
CA SER A 299 -12.66 -5.53 17.92
C SER A 299 -13.09 -6.50 19.01
N THR A 300 -12.29 -6.69 20.06
CA THR A 300 -12.61 -7.54 21.21
C THR A 300 -13.82 -7.01 21.98
N VAL A 301 -13.81 -5.72 22.37
CA VAL A 301 -14.92 -5.09 23.11
C VAL A 301 -16.22 -5.13 22.31
N THR A 302 -16.15 -4.76 21.02
CA THR A 302 -17.30 -4.75 20.12
C THR A 302 -17.85 -6.16 19.86
N GLY A 303 -16.96 -7.15 19.74
CA GLY A 303 -17.31 -8.56 19.57
C GLY A 303 -17.94 -9.16 20.82
N LEU A 304 -17.35 -8.94 22.00
CA LEU A 304 -17.89 -9.40 23.28
C LEU A 304 -19.27 -8.80 23.54
N PHE A 305 -19.48 -7.52 23.25
CA PHE A 305 -20.81 -6.91 23.35
C PHE A 305 -21.84 -7.67 22.51
N ARG A 306 -21.54 -7.95 21.23
CA ARG A 306 -22.44 -8.67 20.32
C ARG A 306 -22.79 -10.06 20.87
N VAL A 307 -21.78 -10.79 21.33
CA VAL A 307 -21.97 -12.15 21.87
C VAL A 307 -22.83 -12.12 23.13
N HIS A 308 -22.49 -11.30 24.12
CA HIS A 308 -23.21 -11.27 25.39
C HIS A 308 -24.62 -10.67 25.28
N ALA A 309 -24.81 -9.63 24.48
CA ALA A 309 -26.14 -9.08 24.22
C ALA A 309 -27.01 -10.04 23.40
N GLY A 310 -26.43 -10.77 22.45
CA GLY A 310 -27.12 -11.85 21.73
C GLY A 310 -27.57 -12.98 22.66
N ASN A 311 -26.70 -13.42 23.57
CA ASN A 311 -27.03 -14.44 24.56
C ASN A 311 -28.15 -13.98 25.52
N LEU A 312 -28.12 -12.70 25.95
CA LEU A 312 -29.20 -12.12 26.74
C LEU A 312 -30.53 -12.15 25.99
N LEU A 313 -30.55 -11.71 24.72
CA LEU A 313 -31.76 -11.72 23.89
C LEU A 313 -32.31 -13.13 23.67
N ALA A 314 -31.44 -14.12 23.47
CA ALA A 314 -31.84 -15.52 23.31
C ALA A 314 -32.48 -16.12 24.58
N GLY A 315 -32.13 -15.58 25.76
CA GLY A 315 -32.72 -15.98 27.04
C GLY A 315 -34.09 -15.34 27.33
N LEU A 316 -34.56 -14.40 26.51
CA LEU A 316 -35.84 -13.71 26.69
C LEU A 316 -36.95 -14.38 25.87
N ASN A 317 -38.13 -14.52 26.46
CA ASN A 317 -39.32 -14.99 25.74
C ASN A 317 -39.99 -13.82 25.01
N LEU A 318 -39.43 -13.44 23.86
CA LEU A 318 -39.90 -12.31 23.06
C LEU A 318 -41.13 -12.66 22.23
N ALA A 319 -42.04 -11.69 22.06
CA ALA A 319 -43.12 -11.83 21.07
C ALA A 319 -42.55 -11.96 19.64
N PRO A 320 -43.22 -12.66 18.70
CA PRO A 320 -42.68 -12.91 17.36
C PRO A 320 -42.24 -11.65 16.60
N ALA A 321 -42.96 -10.54 16.76
CA ALA A 321 -42.62 -9.26 16.15
C ALA A 321 -41.31 -8.68 16.70
N ASP A 322 -41.08 -8.78 18.01
CA ASP A 322 -39.84 -8.32 18.65
C ASP A 322 -38.66 -9.24 18.35
N ALA A 323 -38.88 -10.55 18.27
CA ALA A 323 -37.86 -11.53 17.89
C ALA A 323 -37.35 -11.28 16.46
N ALA A 324 -38.25 -10.95 15.51
CA ALA A 324 -37.89 -10.61 14.14
C ALA A 324 -37.06 -9.31 14.04
N ALA A 325 -37.33 -8.32 14.90
CA ALA A 325 -36.61 -7.04 14.93
C ALA A 325 -35.30 -7.08 15.75
N ALA A 326 -35.12 -8.09 16.59
CA ALA A 326 -34.00 -8.18 17.53
C ALA A 326 -32.60 -8.09 16.88
N PRO A 327 -32.30 -8.74 15.73
CA PRO A 327 -30.98 -8.62 15.10
C PRO A 327 -30.64 -7.19 14.66
N GLN A 328 -31.62 -6.46 14.11
CA GLN A 328 -31.44 -5.07 13.70
C GLN A 328 -31.24 -4.15 14.92
N ARG A 329 -32.07 -4.32 15.96
CA ARG A 329 -31.92 -3.56 17.22
C ARG A 329 -30.57 -3.83 17.90
N LEU A 330 -30.09 -5.07 17.88
CA LEU A 330 -28.78 -5.44 18.41
C LEU A 330 -27.65 -4.78 17.62
N GLN A 331 -27.73 -4.76 16.29
CA GLN A 331 -26.73 -4.09 15.46
C GLN A 331 -26.72 -2.57 15.69
N GLN A 332 -27.89 -1.95 15.85
CA GLN A 332 -28.00 -0.55 16.21
C GLN A 332 -27.38 -0.26 17.59
N ALA A 333 -27.75 -1.04 18.62
CA ALA A 333 -27.21 -0.89 19.96
C ALA A 333 -25.69 -1.09 20.01
N GLN A 334 -25.15 -2.02 19.22
CA GLN A 334 -23.71 -2.21 19.07
C GLN A 334 -23.04 -0.96 18.48
N ASN A 335 -23.63 -0.36 17.43
CA ASN A 335 -23.09 0.84 16.81
C ASN A 335 -23.11 2.03 17.78
N GLU A 336 -24.23 2.23 18.50
CA GLU A 336 -24.39 3.29 19.50
C GLU A 336 -23.42 3.10 20.68
N PHE A 337 -23.31 1.87 21.21
CA PHE A 337 -22.34 1.53 22.25
C PHE A 337 -20.91 1.84 21.80
N SER A 338 -20.51 1.34 20.61
CA SER A 338 -19.17 1.57 20.09
C SER A 338 -18.88 3.05 19.87
N GLN A 339 -19.84 3.83 19.36
CA GLN A 339 -19.70 5.28 19.21
C GLN A 339 -19.58 6.00 20.56
N ALA A 340 -20.37 5.61 21.55
CA ALA A 340 -20.37 6.28 22.85
C ALA A 340 -19.02 6.15 23.57
N TRP A 341 -18.49 4.93 23.69
CA TRP A 341 -17.21 4.73 24.41
C TRP A 341 -16.02 5.26 23.59
N THR A 342 -16.03 5.12 22.26
CA THR A 342 -14.94 5.66 21.43
C THR A 342 -14.91 7.18 21.41
N LYS A 343 -16.08 7.83 21.46
CA LYS A 343 -16.17 9.29 21.61
C LYS A 343 -15.54 9.74 22.93
N GLN A 344 -15.84 9.07 24.03
CA GLN A 344 -15.27 9.40 25.35
C GLN A 344 -13.73 9.28 25.35
N THR A 345 -13.19 8.21 24.74
CA THR A 345 -11.73 8.05 24.61
C THR A 345 -11.12 9.10 23.68
N TRP A 346 -11.80 9.44 22.58
CA TRP A 346 -11.35 10.49 21.66
C TRP A 346 -11.23 11.84 22.36
N ASP A 347 -12.26 12.24 23.10
CA ASP A 347 -12.28 13.51 23.83
C ASP A 347 -11.21 13.58 24.94
N SER A 348 -10.83 12.42 25.50
CA SER A 348 -9.84 12.33 26.60
C SER A 348 -8.38 12.20 26.12
N HIS A 349 -8.15 11.67 24.93
CA HIS A 349 -6.80 11.37 24.43
C HIS A 349 -6.46 12.15 23.15
N TYR A 350 -7.28 12.01 22.12
CA TYR A 350 -6.99 12.56 20.80
C TYR A 350 -7.06 14.08 20.78
N ALA A 351 -8.17 14.65 21.29
CA ALA A 351 -8.39 16.09 21.23
C ALA A 351 -7.28 16.89 21.97
N PRO A 352 -6.89 16.53 23.21
CA PRO A 352 -5.75 17.17 23.88
C PRO A 352 -4.44 17.02 23.10
N LEU A 353 -4.17 15.84 22.55
CA LEU A 353 -2.95 15.58 21.77
C LEU A 353 -2.87 16.50 20.53
N THR A 354 -3.95 16.61 19.76
CA THR A 354 -3.99 17.52 18.61
C THR A 354 -3.81 18.98 19.00
N SER A 355 -4.39 19.40 20.14
CA SER A 355 -4.19 20.76 20.64
C SER A 355 -2.73 21.04 21.01
N VAL A 356 -2.04 20.08 21.63
CA VAL A 356 -0.61 20.21 21.94
C VAL A 356 0.21 20.33 20.66
N ILE A 357 -0.03 19.44 19.69
CA ILE A 357 0.73 19.42 18.42
C ILE A 357 0.58 20.71 17.64
N SER A 358 -0.59 21.34 17.69
CA SER A 358 -0.83 22.62 17.01
C SER A 358 0.16 23.72 17.44
N GLY A 359 0.68 23.65 18.67
CA GLY A 359 1.65 24.61 19.23
C GLY A 359 3.10 24.11 19.29
N LEU A 360 3.38 22.86 18.90
CA LEU A 360 4.74 22.31 19.00
C LEU A 360 5.71 23.01 18.05
N PRO A 361 6.92 23.38 18.51
CA PRO A 361 7.97 23.83 17.60
C PRO A 361 8.44 22.68 16.69
N PRO A 362 9.04 23.00 15.51
CA PRO A 362 9.54 22.02 14.56
C PRO A 362 10.43 20.91 15.15
N SER A 363 11.29 21.25 16.13
CA SER A 363 12.17 20.29 16.81
C SER A 363 11.40 19.27 17.65
N GLU A 364 10.39 19.71 18.41
CA GLU A 364 9.58 18.80 19.24
C GLU A 364 8.66 17.93 18.39
N MET A 365 8.18 18.43 17.24
CA MET A 365 7.48 17.58 16.26
C MET A 365 8.38 16.47 15.71
N ALA A 366 9.66 16.77 15.47
CA ALA A 366 10.64 15.79 15.03
C ALA A 366 10.86 14.69 16.09
N GLU A 367 11.01 15.09 17.36
CA GLU A 367 11.14 14.16 18.49
C GLU A 367 9.89 13.28 18.68
N LEU A 368 8.70 13.87 18.54
CA LEU A 368 7.44 13.13 18.59
C LEU A 368 7.35 12.10 17.46
N ALA A 369 7.63 12.50 16.22
CA ALA A 369 7.61 11.61 15.06
C ALA A 369 8.61 10.45 15.24
N GLU A 370 9.84 10.74 15.70
CA GLU A 370 10.84 9.71 15.99
C GLU A 370 10.35 8.74 17.06
N THR A 371 9.78 9.27 18.15
CA THR A 371 9.29 8.47 19.27
C THR A 371 8.18 7.51 18.82
N LEU A 372 7.27 7.96 17.97
CA LEU A 372 6.20 7.12 17.43
C LEU A 372 6.73 5.94 16.59
N VAL A 373 7.75 6.17 15.76
CA VAL A 373 8.42 5.10 15.00
C VAL A 373 9.16 4.15 15.95
N MET A 374 9.84 4.68 16.97
CA MET A 374 10.52 3.86 17.99
C MET A 374 9.56 3.00 18.80
N LEU A 375 8.35 3.49 19.10
CA LEU A 375 7.32 2.72 19.80
C LEU A 375 6.84 1.52 18.98
N GLU A 376 6.63 1.69 17.68
CA GLU A 376 6.27 0.57 16.79
C GLU A 376 7.41 -0.45 16.68
N SER A 377 8.65 0.02 16.49
CA SER A 377 9.86 -0.81 16.48
C SER A 377 10.03 -1.61 17.78
N LEU A 378 9.80 -0.97 18.93
CA LEU A 378 9.86 -1.62 20.23
C LEU A 378 8.80 -2.72 20.31
N LYS A 379 7.53 -2.42 20.03
CA LYS A 379 6.45 -3.42 20.05
C LYS A 379 6.79 -4.64 19.20
N GLU A 380 7.23 -4.44 17.97
CA GLU A 380 7.61 -5.53 17.06
C GLU A 380 8.68 -6.44 17.67
N LYS A 381 9.73 -5.82 18.22
CA LYS A 381 10.86 -6.52 18.83
C LYS A 381 10.46 -7.37 20.04
N VAL A 382 9.59 -6.85 20.93
CA VAL A 382 9.18 -7.58 22.15
C VAL A 382 8.02 -8.55 21.94
N THR A 383 7.09 -8.25 21.02
CA THR A 383 5.83 -9.00 20.92
C THR A 383 5.75 -9.98 19.74
N GLN A 384 6.34 -9.66 18.59
CA GLN A 384 6.13 -10.45 17.36
C GLN A 384 7.35 -11.26 16.92
N ARG A 385 8.53 -11.12 17.56
CA ARG A 385 9.83 -11.66 17.09
C ARG A 385 10.15 -11.35 15.61
N THR A 386 9.37 -10.50 14.95
CA THR A 386 9.58 -10.03 13.58
C THR A 386 10.37 -8.74 13.64
N GLN A 387 11.57 -8.72 13.05
CA GLN A 387 12.37 -7.49 12.89
C GLN A 387 11.91 -6.68 11.68
N SER A 388 10.58 -6.61 11.48
CA SER A 388 10.03 -5.98 10.29
C SER A 388 10.17 -4.46 10.35
N VAL A 389 9.92 -3.85 11.50
CA VAL A 389 10.20 -2.43 11.78
C VAL A 389 11.41 -2.35 12.70
N GLY A 390 12.41 -1.54 12.35
CA GLY A 390 13.60 -1.39 13.18
C GLY A 390 14.80 -0.70 12.55
N GLY A 391 15.94 -0.81 13.23
CA GLY A 391 17.16 -0.09 12.88
C GLY A 391 17.13 1.39 13.27
N PRO A 392 18.15 2.17 12.88
CA PRO A 392 18.16 3.62 13.08
C PRO A 392 16.97 4.30 12.39
N VAL A 393 16.37 5.27 13.09
CA VAL A 393 15.30 6.12 12.56
C VAL A 393 15.91 7.36 11.94
N ASP A 394 15.50 7.66 10.70
CA ASP A 394 15.78 8.94 10.07
C ASP A 394 14.65 9.91 10.39
N VAL A 395 15.02 11.18 10.61
CA VAL A 395 14.09 12.26 10.96
C VAL A 395 14.44 13.51 10.17
N ALA A 396 13.45 14.06 9.49
CA ALA A 396 13.57 15.31 8.77
C ALA A 396 12.39 16.23 9.10
N VAL A 397 12.59 17.53 9.00
CA VAL A 397 11.54 18.53 9.12
C VAL A 397 11.54 19.39 7.87
N VAL A 398 10.36 19.63 7.31
CA VAL A 398 10.16 20.51 6.17
C VAL A 398 9.39 21.73 6.63
N THR A 399 10.02 22.89 6.53
CA THR A 399 9.39 24.20 6.72
C THR A 399 9.30 24.90 5.38
N ARG A 400 8.43 25.91 5.28
CA ARG A 400 8.33 26.72 4.06
C ARG A 400 9.62 27.51 3.76
N ALA A 401 10.33 27.97 4.80
CA ALA A 401 11.48 28.87 4.65
C ALA A 401 12.81 28.13 4.48
N GLU A 402 13.06 27.07 5.25
CA GLU A 402 14.31 26.32 5.23
C GLU A 402 14.28 25.09 4.32
N GLY A 403 13.10 24.70 3.82
CA GLY A 403 12.94 23.47 3.06
C GLY A 403 13.13 22.22 3.92
N LEU A 404 13.57 21.12 3.32
CA LEU A 404 13.84 19.89 4.06
C LEU A 404 15.17 19.99 4.81
N VAL A 405 15.09 19.90 6.13
CA VAL A 405 16.23 19.89 7.05
C VAL A 405 16.30 18.53 7.75
N TRP A 406 17.48 17.91 7.71
CA TRP A 406 17.74 16.66 8.43
C TRP A 406 17.97 16.94 9.91
N ILE A 407 17.13 16.39 10.79
CA ILE A 407 17.32 16.43 12.25
C ILE A 407 18.19 15.25 12.68
N LYS A 408 17.92 14.08 12.11
CA LYS A 408 18.69 12.85 12.34
C LYS A 408 18.77 12.08 11.04
N ARG A 409 19.99 11.78 10.59
CA ARG A 409 20.22 11.05 9.34
C ARG A 409 21.29 10.01 9.52
N LYS A 410 20.97 8.77 9.19
CA LYS A 410 21.94 7.69 9.10
C LYS A 410 22.76 7.81 7.81
N HIS A 411 24.01 7.37 7.88
CA HIS A 411 24.88 7.23 6.73
C HIS A 411 25.41 5.80 6.68
N TYR A 412 25.48 5.21 5.48
CA TYR A 412 26.14 3.91 5.27
C TYR A 412 27.67 4.00 5.39
N PHE A 413 28.20 5.22 5.56
CA PHE A 413 29.60 5.53 5.71
C PHE A 413 29.83 6.47 6.90
N ARG A 414 31.08 6.54 7.34
CA ARG A 414 31.49 7.45 8.41
C ARG A 414 31.73 8.86 7.87
N ALA A 415 31.08 9.85 8.49
CA ALA A 415 31.09 11.23 8.01
C ALA A 415 32.49 11.88 8.03
N ASP A 416 33.25 11.63 9.11
CA ASP A 416 34.61 12.11 9.33
C ASP A 416 35.61 11.61 8.28
N LEU A 417 35.36 10.43 7.70
CA LEU A 417 36.18 9.87 6.61
C LEU A 417 35.80 10.43 5.22
N ASN A 418 34.66 11.11 5.09
CA ASN A 418 34.08 11.50 3.80
C ASN A 418 33.71 13.00 3.70
N PRO A 419 34.62 13.95 4.04
CA PRO A 419 34.30 15.38 4.03
C PRO A 419 33.87 15.91 2.65
N ARG A 420 34.39 15.32 1.57
CA ARG A 420 34.01 15.66 0.17
C ARG A 420 32.56 15.34 -0.17
N TYR A 421 31.91 14.44 0.58
CA TYR A 421 30.48 14.17 0.40
C TYR A 421 29.66 15.38 0.86
N PHE A 422 29.95 15.89 2.06
CA PHE A 422 29.22 17.02 2.65
C PHE A 422 29.45 18.32 1.88
N ALA A 423 30.68 18.55 1.41
CA ALA A 423 31.00 19.73 0.59
C ALA A 423 30.23 19.78 -0.76
N ARG A 424 29.79 18.63 -1.29
CA ARG A 424 28.98 18.55 -2.52
C ARG A 424 27.48 18.78 -2.28
N GLN A 425 27.02 18.74 -1.03
CA GLN A 425 25.62 18.95 -0.66
C GLN A 425 25.34 20.43 -0.30
N THR A 426 26.39 21.23 -0.09
CA THR A 426 26.33 22.65 0.26
C THR A 426 26.36 23.60 -0.94
N ASN A 427 26.56 23.07 -2.15
CA ASN A 427 26.47 23.78 -3.43
C ASN A 427 25.27 23.26 -4.20
#